data_AF-A0A6A5USS2-F1
#
_entry.id   AF-A0A6A5USS2-F1
#
_cell.length_a   1.000
_cell.length_b   1.000
_cell.length_c   1.000
_cell.angle_alpha   90.00
_cell.angle_beta   90.00
_cell.angle_gamma   90.00
#
_symmetry.space_group_name_H-M   'P 1'
#
loop_
_entity.id
_entity.type
_entity.pdbx_description
1 polymer ?
#
loop_
_entity_poly.entity_id
_entity_poly.type
_entity_poly.pdbx_seq_one_letter_code
_entity_poly.pdbx_strand_id
1 'polypeptide(L)'
;MHFSAPLFLLAATASTTSGYIIQVFTEGGCRGATQEFNVYDNTCHTTGNTVGFRSFRVKAYGANRQRAGFFQSSTGCNALAGTWNDYWADGGSDTFKKDRCIDIGFSASSFGSRSA
;
A
#
# COMPACT_ATOMS: atom_id res chain seq x y z
N MET A 1 45.38 -18.38 -30.12
CA MET A 1 44.16 -17.95 -30.83
C MET A 1 43.22 -17.41 -29.77
N HIS A 2 43.01 -16.10 -29.74
CA HIS A 2 42.14 -15.42 -28.77
C HIS A 2 40.69 -15.56 -29.20
N PHE A 3 39.86 -16.24 -28.40
CA PHE A 3 38.42 -16.23 -28.57
C PHE A 3 37.82 -15.10 -27.75
N SER A 4 37.48 -14.01 -28.43
CA SER A 4 36.75 -12.88 -27.86
C SER A 4 35.30 -13.28 -27.62
N ALA A 5 34.87 -13.36 -26.36
CA ALA A 5 33.47 -13.55 -26.00
C ALA A 5 32.75 -12.19 -25.92
N PRO A 6 31.62 -11.97 -26.61
CA PRO A 6 30.85 -10.75 -26.48
C PRO A 6 30.03 -10.79 -25.18
N LEU A 7 30.36 -9.91 -24.23
CA LEU A 7 29.56 -9.67 -23.03
C LEU A 7 28.33 -8.84 -23.43
N PHE A 8 27.19 -9.49 -23.68
CA PHE A 8 25.90 -8.80 -23.80
C PHE A 8 25.45 -8.36 -22.40
N LEU A 9 25.73 -7.10 -22.05
CA LEU A 9 25.17 -6.41 -20.89
C LEU A 9 23.67 -6.16 -21.14
N LEU A 10 22.81 -7.09 -20.72
CA LEU A 10 21.39 -6.78 -20.52
C LEU A 10 21.26 -5.81 -19.35
N ALA A 11 21.10 -4.52 -19.66
CA ALA A 11 20.64 -3.54 -18.69
C ALA A 11 19.18 -3.84 -18.33
N ALA A 12 18.98 -4.67 -17.30
CA ALA A 12 17.68 -4.82 -16.68
C ALA A 12 17.30 -3.46 -16.08
N THR A 13 16.34 -2.77 -16.70
CA THR A 13 15.66 -1.63 -16.09
C THR A 13 14.91 -2.17 -14.87
N ALA A 14 15.58 -2.20 -13.72
CA ALA A 14 14.92 -2.40 -12.45
C ALA A 14 13.99 -1.20 -12.25
N SER A 15 12.73 -1.34 -12.66
CA SER A 15 11.66 -0.49 -12.19
C SER A 15 11.70 -0.57 -10.68
N THR A 16 12.26 0.44 -10.02
CA THR A 16 12.18 0.54 -8.57
C THR A 16 10.73 0.89 -8.25
N THR A 17 9.85 -0.12 -8.26
CA THR A 17 8.46 0.03 -7.84
C THR A 17 8.50 0.35 -6.37
N SER A 18 8.52 1.63 -6.05
CA SER A 18 8.36 2.13 -4.69
C SER A 18 6.99 1.73 -4.18
N GLY A 19 6.94 1.12 -3.00
CA GLY A 19 5.69 0.80 -2.33
C GLY A 19 5.86 0.86 -0.81
N TYR A 20 4.76 1.11 -0.12
CA TYR A 20 4.67 0.96 1.31
C TYR A 20 4.13 -0.43 1.65
N ILE A 21 4.44 -0.94 2.84
CA ILE A 21 3.92 -2.22 3.30
C ILE A 21 2.98 -1.97 4.46
N ILE A 22 1.77 -2.53 4.39
CA ILE A 22 0.79 -2.53 5.47
C ILE A 22 0.36 -3.94 5.82
N GLN A 23 0.06 -4.13 7.08
CA GLN A 23 -0.65 -5.29 7.59
C GLN A 23 -2.06 -4.85 7.97
N VAL A 24 -3.09 -5.36 7.29
CA VAL A 24 -4.49 -5.01 7.58
C VAL A 24 -5.11 -6.00 8.55
N PHE A 25 -6.17 -5.57 9.24
CA PHE A 25 -6.86 -6.33 10.28
C PHE A 25 -8.37 -6.18 10.15
N THR A 26 -9.12 -7.27 10.33
CA THR A 26 -10.59 -7.27 10.20
C THR A 26 -11.29 -6.46 11.29
N GLU A 27 -10.64 -6.24 12.43
CA GLU A 27 -11.18 -5.49 13.57
C GLU A 27 -10.38 -4.21 13.84
N GLY A 28 -10.90 -3.37 14.75
CA GLY A 28 -10.16 -2.22 15.26
C GLY A 28 -9.03 -2.62 16.22
N GLY A 29 -8.06 -1.73 16.42
CA GLY A 29 -6.93 -1.94 17.32
C GLY A 29 -5.95 -3.02 16.86
N CYS A 30 -5.90 -3.33 15.56
CA CYS A 30 -5.02 -4.32 14.96
C CYS A 30 -5.24 -5.73 15.51
N ARG A 31 -6.52 -6.15 15.53
CA ARG A 31 -7.00 -7.44 16.04
C ARG A 31 -7.75 -8.23 14.95
N GLY A 32 -8.00 -9.50 15.21
CA GLY A 32 -8.72 -10.38 14.28
C GLY A 32 -7.83 -10.95 13.19
N ALA A 33 -8.45 -11.37 12.08
CA ALA A 33 -7.73 -11.92 10.94
C ALA A 33 -6.90 -10.84 10.25
N THR A 34 -5.74 -11.21 9.72
CA THR A 34 -4.77 -10.26 9.19
C THR A 34 -4.13 -10.74 7.90
N GLN A 35 -3.76 -9.79 7.05
CA GLN A 35 -3.03 -10.01 5.82
C GLN A 35 -2.07 -8.85 5.57
N GLU A 36 -0.88 -9.15 5.06
CA GLU A 36 0.12 -8.15 4.68
C GLU A 36 0.08 -7.88 3.17
N PHE A 37 0.27 -6.62 2.81
CA PHE A 37 0.26 -6.16 1.43
C PHE A 37 1.41 -5.19 1.19
N ASN A 38 2.13 -5.42 0.10
CA ASN A 38 2.99 -4.42 -0.52
C ASN A 38 2.14 -3.60 -1.51
N VAL A 39 2.01 -2.30 -1.26
CA VAL A 39 1.20 -1.38 -2.06
C VAL A 39 2.12 -0.51 -2.89
N TYR A 40 2.27 -0.91 -4.15
CA TYR A 40 3.11 -0.20 -5.12
C TYR A 40 2.50 1.13 -5.53
N ASP A 41 3.35 2.04 -5.99
CA ASP A 41 2.88 3.33 -6.45
C ASP A 41 1.90 3.26 -7.62
N ASN A 42 0.92 4.16 -7.63
CA ASN A 42 -0.14 4.23 -8.64
C ASN A 42 -0.93 2.92 -8.82
N THR A 43 -1.01 2.09 -7.78
CA THR A 43 -1.83 0.87 -7.76
C THR A 43 -3.04 1.02 -6.86
N CYS A 44 -4.10 0.30 -7.21
CA CYS A 44 -5.26 0.10 -6.36
C CYS A 44 -5.45 -1.39 -6.15
N HIS A 45 -5.73 -1.77 -4.91
CA HIS A 45 -6.07 -3.12 -4.51
C HIS A 45 -7.47 -3.13 -3.91
N THR A 46 -8.28 -4.07 -4.37
CA THR A 46 -9.61 -4.37 -3.83
C THR A 46 -9.55 -5.75 -3.23
N THR A 47 -9.87 -5.90 -1.94
CA THR A 47 -9.85 -7.20 -1.24
C THR A 47 -11.04 -8.09 -1.62
N GLY A 48 -11.86 -7.66 -2.58
CA GLY A 48 -13.15 -8.22 -2.93
C GLY A 48 -14.25 -7.81 -1.93
N ASN A 49 -15.51 -8.13 -2.24
CA ASN A 49 -16.66 -7.86 -1.34
C ASN A 49 -16.60 -8.65 -0.01
N THR A 50 -15.58 -9.50 0.18
CA THR A 50 -15.55 -10.54 1.21
C THR A 50 -14.69 -10.17 2.43
N VAL A 51 -13.70 -9.27 2.27
CA VAL A 51 -12.75 -8.97 3.34
C VAL A 51 -12.72 -7.48 3.60
N GLY A 52 -13.58 -7.05 4.54
CA GLY A 52 -13.50 -5.73 5.14
C GLY A 52 -12.40 -5.68 6.20
N PHE A 53 -11.61 -4.62 6.23
CA PHE A 53 -10.62 -4.36 7.28
C PHE A 53 -10.90 -3.01 7.96
N ARG A 54 -10.62 -2.93 9.26
CA ARG A 54 -11.00 -1.77 10.10
C ARG A 54 -9.79 -1.09 10.73
N SER A 55 -8.65 -1.75 10.75
CA SER A 55 -7.38 -1.16 11.16
C SER A 55 -6.23 -1.71 10.34
N PHE A 56 -5.10 -1.01 10.38
CA PHE A 56 -3.86 -1.46 9.76
C PHE A 56 -2.64 -1.06 10.59
N ARG A 57 -1.54 -1.79 10.38
CA ARG A 57 -0.22 -1.48 10.90
C ARG A 57 0.74 -1.21 9.75
N VAL A 58 1.46 -0.10 9.81
CA VAL A 58 2.49 0.25 8.82
C VAL A 58 3.73 -0.62 9.07
N LYS A 59 4.18 -1.37 8.07
CA LYS A 59 5.36 -2.26 8.16
C LYS A 59 6.58 -1.67 7.47
N ALA A 60 6.38 -0.92 6.39
CA ALA A 60 7.42 -0.16 5.71
C ALA A 60 6.83 1.10 5.08
N TYR A 61 7.64 2.16 4.99
CA TYR A 61 7.30 3.38 4.28
C TYR A 61 7.51 3.22 2.77
N GLY A 62 6.78 4.02 2.03
CA GLY A 62 6.98 4.24 0.60
C GLY A 62 8.11 5.21 0.29
N ALA A 63 8.31 5.51 -1.00
CA ALA A 63 9.17 6.61 -1.42
C ALA A 63 8.55 7.97 -1.10
N ASN A 64 9.41 9.00 -1.18
CA ASN A 64 9.05 10.40 -0.96
C ASN A 64 7.80 10.81 -1.75
N ARG A 65 6.90 11.53 -1.08
CA ARG A 65 5.63 12.05 -1.63
C ARG A 65 4.65 10.96 -2.11
N GLN A 66 4.73 9.76 -1.54
CA GLN A 66 3.71 8.72 -1.76
C GLN A 66 2.51 8.91 -0.81
N ARG A 67 1.28 8.74 -1.30
CA ARG A 67 0.05 8.75 -0.49
C ARG A 67 -0.53 7.34 -0.36
N ALA A 68 -0.98 6.97 0.84
CA ALA A 68 -1.76 5.77 1.10
C ALA A 68 -3.24 6.13 1.23
N GLY A 69 -4.10 5.60 0.36
CA GLY A 69 -5.55 5.80 0.41
C GLY A 69 -6.28 4.53 0.83
N PHE A 70 -7.31 4.66 1.67
CA PHE A 70 -8.15 3.57 2.17
C PHE A 70 -9.62 3.90 1.95
N PHE A 71 -10.37 2.98 1.33
CA PHE A 71 -11.70 3.25 0.81
C PHE A 71 -12.71 2.24 1.33
N GLN A 72 -13.88 2.73 1.76
CA GLN A 72 -15.00 1.87 2.12
C GLN A 72 -15.52 1.08 0.92
N SER A 73 -15.37 1.63 -0.29
CA SER A 73 -15.81 1.00 -1.54
C SER A 73 -15.16 -0.37 -1.76
N SER A 74 -15.97 -1.34 -2.18
CA SER A 74 -15.55 -2.67 -2.62
C SER A 74 -15.40 -2.78 -4.15
N THR A 75 -15.60 -1.69 -4.88
CA THR A 75 -15.45 -1.64 -6.34
C THR A 75 -14.16 -0.94 -6.80
N GLY A 76 -13.34 -0.47 -5.85
CA GLY A 76 -12.02 0.10 -6.11
C GLY A 76 -11.74 1.40 -5.35
N CYS A 77 -10.61 2.02 -5.69
CA CYS A 77 -10.07 3.22 -5.06
C CYS A 77 -10.66 4.50 -5.66
N ASN A 78 -11.98 4.66 -5.54
CA ASN A 78 -12.70 5.83 -6.04
C ASN A 78 -13.15 6.72 -4.88
N ALA A 79 -12.51 7.88 -4.72
CA ALA A 79 -12.84 8.87 -3.69
C ALA A 79 -14.23 9.51 -3.85
N LEU A 80 -14.82 9.48 -5.05
CA LEU A 80 -16.18 9.98 -5.30
C LEU A 80 -17.26 8.96 -4.94
N ALA A 81 -16.88 7.69 -4.72
CA ALA A 81 -17.82 6.59 -4.48
C ALA A 81 -18.16 6.38 -2.99
N GLY A 82 -17.63 7.19 -2.07
CA GLY A 82 -17.98 7.13 -0.66
C GLY A 82 -16.87 7.57 0.30
N THR A 83 -16.94 7.08 1.53
CA THR A 83 -15.99 7.41 2.60
C THR A 83 -14.61 6.83 2.31
N TRP A 84 -13.59 7.65 2.52
CA TRP A 84 -12.19 7.26 2.39
C TRP A 84 -11.31 8.11 3.31
N ASN A 85 -10.12 7.59 3.63
CA ASN A 85 -9.06 8.31 4.33
C ASN A 85 -7.78 8.26 3.51
N ASP A 86 -6.89 9.25 3.69
CA ASP A 86 -5.53 9.14 3.18
C ASP A 86 -4.44 9.70 4.10
N TYR A 87 -3.23 9.22 3.84
CA TYR A 87 -2.06 9.47 4.67
C TYR A 87 -0.82 9.65 3.80
N TRP A 88 0.19 10.36 4.32
CA TRP A 88 1.53 10.36 3.73
C TRP A 88 2.23 9.04 4.06
N ALA A 89 2.49 8.22 3.04
CA ALA A 89 3.06 6.89 3.18
C ALA A 89 4.60 6.88 3.31
N ASP A 90 5.24 8.03 3.12
CA ASP A 90 6.69 8.24 3.18
C ASP A 90 7.23 8.43 4.61
N GLY A 91 6.36 8.33 5.62
CA GLY A 91 6.72 8.50 7.03
C GLY A 91 6.82 9.97 7.47
N GLY A 92 6.56 10.93 6.58
CA GLY A 92 6.54 12.36 6.88
C GLY A 92 5.38 12.79 7.79
N SER A 93 4.30 12.02 7.85
CA SER A 93 3.16 12.30 8.75
C SER A 93 3.41 11.78 10.17
N ASP A 94 2.84 12.47 11.16
CA ASP A 94 2.72 12.05 12.56
C ASP A 94 1.78 10.84 12.76
N THR A 95 0.85 10.60 11.83
CA THR A 95 -0.14 9.51 11.91
C THR A 95 0.38 8.20 11.31
N PHE A 96 0.87 8.22 10.07
CA PHE A 96 1.36 7.05 9.33
C PHE A 96 2.78 6.67 9.75
N LYS A 97 2.92 6.13 10.95
CA LYS A 97 4.19 5.71 11.53
C LYS A 97 4.35 4.20 11.52
N LYS A 98 5.57 3.75 11.24
CA LYS A 98 5.96 2.34 11.28
C LYS A 98 5.60 1.72 12.63
N ASP A 99 5.05 0.51 12.56
CA ASP A 99 4.52 -0.32 13.64
C ASP A 99 3.35 0.27 14.46
N ARG A 100 2.92 1.50 14.15
CA ARG A 100 1.72 2.10 14.73
C ARG A 100 0.49 1.36 14.22
N CYS A 101 -0.42 1.06 15.13
CA CYS A 101 -1.76 0.64 14.78
C CYS A 101 -2.65 1.85 14.49
N ILE A 102 -3.35 1.83 13.37
CA ILE A 102 -4.21 2.92 12.92
C ILE A 102 -5.61 2.35 12.66
N ASP A 103 -6.60 2.88 13.37
CA ASP A 103 -8.01 2.60 13.10
C ASP A 103 -8.52 3.47 11.96
N ILE A 104 -9.21 2.85 11.01
CA ILE A 104 -9.72 3.51 9.80
C ILE A 104 -11.05 4.23 10.08
N GLY A 105 -11.79 3.78 11.10
CA GLY A 105 -13.11 4.32 11.47
C GLY A 105 -14.28 3.76 10.65
N PHE A 106 -14.00 2.97 9.62
CA PHE A 106 -14.99 2.24 8.83
C PHE A 106 -14.42 0.89 8.38
N SER A 107 -15.27 0.05 7.77
CA SER A 107 -14.84 -1.19 7.13
C SER A 107 -14.38 -0.88 5.70
N ALA A 108 -13.08 -0.78 5.50
CA ALA A 108 -12.47 -0.57 4.19
C ALA A 108 -12.41 -1.89 3.40
N SER A 109 -12.62 -1.81 2.08
CA SER A 109 -12.53 -2.97 1.17
C SER A 109 -11.61 -2.72 -0.03
N SER A 110 -11.06 -1.50 -0.13
CA SER A 110 -10.03 -1.17 -1.11
C SER A 110 -8.98 -0.26 -0.48
N PHE A 111 -7.75 -0.33 -0.98
CA PHE A 111 -6.66 0.57 -0.63
C PHE A 111 -5.71 0.73 -1.80
N GLY A 112 -4.96 1.81 -1.84
CA GLY A 112 -4.07 2.08 -2.96
C GLY A 112 -3.02 3.13 -2.66
N SER A 113 -2.20 3.37 -3.68
CA SER A 113 -1.17 4.41 -3.65
C SER A 113 -1.35 5.38 -4.82
N ARG A 114 -0.98 6.63 -4.58
CA ARG A 114 -0.76 7.63 -5.62
C ARG A 114 0.53 8.38 -5.35
N SER A 115 1.25 8.72 -6.41
CA SER A 115 2.30 9.74 -6.34
C SER A 115 1.64 11.11 -6.12
N ALA A 116 2.24 11.96 -5.28
CA ALA A 116 1.84 13.35 -5.11
C ALA A 116 2.92 14.32 -5.61
#